data_AF-A0A2E0VFQ7-F1
#
_entry.id   AF-A0A2E0VFQ7-F1
#
_cell.length_a   1.000
_cell.length_b   1.000
_cell.length_c   1.000
_cell.angle_alpha   90.00
_cell.angle_beta   90.00
_cell.angle_gamma   90.00
#
_symmetry.space_group_name_H-M   'P 1'
#
loop_
_entity.id
_entity.type
_entity.pdbx_description
1 polymer ?
#
loop_
_entity_poly.entity_id
_entity_poly.type
_entity_poly.pdbx_seq_one_letter_code
_entity_poly.pdbx_strand_id
1 'polypeptide(L)'
;MNVSSSSSSARDHTVRRKADDKRPEYRIGDVTRLTGLSADTLRYYEKIGLLPSIARTASGIRIYTDKDISRLRFIQRAQKMNFSLAEIASLLTMREAPQRARNNVRELTSMKLEEIEARLKDIRTLRNELQLLLNLCRTSDAGCPIIESLDRHENR
;
A
#
# COMPACT_ATOMS: atom_id res chain seq x y z
N MET A 1 -84.20 -19.17 -13.25
CA MET A 1 -83.62 -18.21 -14.22
C MET A 1 -82.19 -17.96 -13.76
N ASN A 2 -81.20 -18.70 -14.28
CA ASN A 2 -80.29 -18.33 -15.41
C ASN A 2 -79.51 -17.03 -15.11
N VAL A 3 -78.18 -16.90 -15.22
CA VAL A 3 -77.09 -17.72 -15.78
C VAL A 3 -75.76 -17.29 -15.12
N SER A 4 -74.81 -18.21 -15.05
CA SER A 4 -73.36 -18.02 -14.93
C SER A 4 -72.76 -16.93 -15.82
N SER A 5 -71.65 -16.29 -15.42
CA SER A 5 -70.36 -16.33 -16.16
C SER A 5 -69.25 -15.50 -15.53
N SER A 6 -68.04 -16.00 -15.76
CA SER A 6 -66.74 -15.72 -15.18
C SER A 6 -66.01 -14.52 -15.79
N SER A 7 -64.83 -14.23 -15.21
CA SER A 7 -63.62 -13.58 -15.77
C SER A 7 -63.27 -12.25 -15.09
N SER A 8 -62.04 -11.80 -14.96
CA SER A 8 -60.68 -12.38 -14.94
C SER A 8 -59.75 -11.19 -14.67
N SER A 9 -58.65 -11.42 -13.96
CA SER A 9 -57.38 -10.70 -14.11
C SER A 9 -57.32 -9.17 -13.92
N ALA A 10 -56.69 -8.74 -12.82
CA ALA A 10 -55.52 -7.86 -12.92
C ALA A 10 -54.71 -7.94 -11.62
N ARG A 11 -53.59 -8.67 -11.70
CA ARG A 11 -52.51 -8.62 -10.72
C ARG A 11 -51.87 -7.24 -10.79
N ASP A 12 -52.05 -6.40 -9.77
CA ASP A 12 -51.18 -5.24 -9.61
C ASP A 12 -50.01 -5.64 -8.71
N HIS A 13 -48.97 -6.14 -9.38
CA HIS A 13 -47.68 -6.46 -8.79
C HIS A 13 -46.91 -5.15 -8.67
N THR A 14 -47.24 -4.34 -7.65
CA THR A 14 -46.43 -3.17 -7.30
C THR A 14 -45.11 -3.65 -6.72
N VAL A 15 -44.14 -3.84 -7.62
CA VAL A 15 -42.74 -4.15 -7.32
C VAL A 15 -42.20 -3.03 -6.42
N ARG A 16 -42.15 -3.31 -5.11
CA ARG A 16 -41.35 -2.58 -4.13
C ARG A 16 -39.89 -2.58 -4.63
N ARG A 17 -39.42 -1.43 -5.12
CA ARG A 17 -38.01 -1.18 -5.38
C ARG A 17 -37.22 -1.42 -4.09
N LYS A 18 -36.44 -2.51 -4.05
CA LYS A 18 -35.47 -2.76 -2.97
C LYS A 18 -34.44 -1.63 -2.99
N ALA A 19 -34.24 -1.00 -1.83
CA ALA A 19 -33.14 -0.06 -1.60
C ALA A 19 -31.81 -0.80 -1.83
N ASP A 20 -30.99 -0.21 -2.70
CA ASP A 20 -29.70 -0.70 -3.18
C ASP A 20 -28.72 -0.79 -1.99
N ASP A 21 -28.34 -2.01 -1.58
CA ASP A 21 -27.20 -2.30 -0.69
C ASP A 21 -25.89 -2.11 -1.46
N LYS A 22 -25.69 -0.92 -2.05
CA LYS A 22 -24.48 -0.62 -2.82
C LYS A 22 -23.39 -0.13 -1.89
N ARG A 23 -22.41 -1.01 -1.66
CA ARG A 23 -21.11 -0.61 -1.12
C ARG A 23 -20.52 0.50 -2.00
N PRO A 24 -19.86 1.51 -1.42
CA PRO A 24 -19.32 2.61 -2.21
C PRO A 24 -18.31 2.09 -3.23
N GLU A 25 -18.54 2.48 -4.48
CA GLU A 25 -17.73 2.17 -5.65
C GLU A 25 -16.94 3.42 -6.03
N TYR A 26 -15.61 3.34 -6.01
CA TYR A 26 -14.70 4.45 -6.27
C TYR A 26 -14.13 4.35 -7.68
N ARG A 27 -14.05 5.47 -8.40
CA ARG A 27 -13.29 5.53 -9.66
C ARG A 27 -11.82 5.74 -9.35
N ILE A 28 -10.95 5.50 -10.33
CA ILE A 28 -9.50 5.65 -10.16
C ILE A 28 -9.11 7.04 -9.60
N GLY A 29 -9.76 8.12 -10.04
CA GLY A 29 -9.52 9.48 -9.55
C GLY A 29 -9.97 9.73 -8.10
N ASP A 30 -10.96 8.98 -7.62
CA ASP A 30 -11.36 9.02 -6.21
C ASP A 30 -10.31 8.27 -5.37
N VAL A 31 -9.84 7.13 -5.86
CA VAL A 31 -8.78 6.34 -5.20
C VAL A 31 -7.47 7.10 -5.11
N THR A 32 -7.05 7.79 -6.17
CA THR A 32 -5.84 8.61 -6.14
C THR A 32 -5.95 9.71 -5.08
N ARG A 33 -7.11 10.34 -4.92
CA ARG A 33 -7.35 11.36 -3.89
C ARG A 33 -7.38 10.78 -2.48
N LEU A 34 -7.99 9.61 -2.30
CA LEU A 34 -8.13 8.95 -1.00
C LEU A 34 -6.81 8.34 -0.50
N THR A 35 -5.97 7.87 -1.41
CA THR A 35 -4.74 7.13 -1.07
C THR A 35 -3.47 7.93 -1.32
N GLY A 36 -3.51 8.98 -2.15
CA GLY A 36 -2.33 9.71 -2.61
C GLY A 36 -1.48 8.96 -3.64
N LEU A 37 -1.92 7.77 -4.09
CA LEU A 37 -1.23 7.03 -5.15
C LEU A 37 -1.55 7.62 -6.52
N SER A 38 -0.56 7.62 -7.41
CA SER A 38 -0.80 7.98 -8.80
C SER A 38 -1.66 6.91 -9.51
N ALA A 39 -2.38 7.29 -10.55
CA ALA A 39 -3.14 6.35 -11.36
C ALA A 39 -2.23 5.27 -11.99
N ASP A 40 -1.00 5.64 -12.34
CA ASP A 40 -0.01 4.71 -12.89
C ASP A 40 0.48 3.70 -11.85
N THR A 41 0.65 4.12 -10.60
CA THR A 41 0.95 3.21 -9.49
C THR A 41 -0.18 2.21 -9.27
N LEU A 42 -1.45 2.66 -9.33
CA LEU A 42 -2.60 1.76 -9.20
C LEU A 42 -2.66 0.73 -10.34
N ARG A 43 -2.43 1.17 -11.59
CA ARG A 43 -2.35 0.29 -12.76
C ARG A 43 -1.18 -0.68 -12.67
N TYR A 44 -0.04 -0.20 -12.17
CA TYR A 44 1.14 -1.02 -11.98
C TYR A 44 0.90 -2.11 -10.93
N TYR A 45 0.28 -1.79 -9.80
CA TYR A 45 -0.08 -2.78 -8.78
C TYR A 45 -1.07 -3.82 -9.27
N GLU A 46 -2.05 -3.45 -10.10
CA GLU A 46 -2.92 -4.41 -10.79
C GLU A 46 -2.10 -5.30 -11.73
N LYS A 47 -1.18 -4.73 -12.53
CA LYS A 47 -0.34 -5.46 -13.49
C LYS A 47 0.56 -6.51 -12.81
N ILE A 48 1.14 -6.19 -11.66
CA ILE A 48 2.03 -7.10 -10.94
C ILE A 48 1.30 -7.99 -9.93
N GLY A 49 -0.04 -7.97 -9.91
CA GLY A 49 -0.86 -8.83 -9.04
C GLY A 49 -0.90 -8.42 -7.57
N LEU A 50 -0.32 -7.27 -7.21
CA LEU A 50 -0.47 -6.71 -5.86
C LEU A 50 -1.90 -6.29 -5.59
N LEU A 51 -2.62 -5.79 -6.60
CA LEU A 51 -4.07 -5.70 -6.59
C LEU A 51 -4.66 -6.83 -7.43
N PRO A 52 -5.79 -7.42 -7.00
CA PRO A 52 -6.54 -8.30 -7.89
C PRO A 52 -7.03 -7.52 -9.12
N SER A 53 -7.44 -8.25 -10.16
CA SER A 53 -8.07 -7.64 -11.34
C SER A 53 -9.26 -6.77 -10.91
N ILE A 54 -9.20 -5.47 -11.21
CA ILE A 54 -10.18 -4.49 -10.75
C ILE A 54 -11.41 -4.54 -11.66
N ALA A 55 -12.60 -4.54 -11.06
CA ALA A 55 -13.86 -4.55 -11.78
C ALA A 55 -13.97 -3.35 -12.74
N ARG A 56 -14.71 -3.53 -13.84
CA ARG A 56 -14.93 -2.49 -14.84
C ARG A 56 -16.42 -2.27 -15.05
N THR A 57 -16.80 -1.01 -15.24
CA THR A 57 -18.13 -0.63 -15.76
C THR A 57 -18.34 -1.16 -17.18
N ALA A 58 -19.59 -1.12 -17.66
CA ALA A 58 -19.92 -1.38 -19.05
C ALA A 58 -19.16 -0.48 -20.05
N SER A 59 -18.77 0.74 -19.64
CA SER A 59 -17.95 1.65 -20.44
C SER A 59 -16.43 1.43 -20.28
N GLY A 60 -16.00 0.36 -19.59
CA GLY A 60 -14.59 -0.01 -19.44
C GLY A 60 -13.83 0.72 -18.32
N ILE A 61 -14.49 1.57 -17.54
CA ILE A 61 -13.87 2.33 -16.44
C ILE A 61 -13.67 1.42 -15.21
N ARG A 62 -12.46 1.45 -14.61
CA ARG A 62 -12.14 0.72 -13.37
C ARG A 62 -12.95 1.25 -12.18
N ILE A 63 -13.50 0.32 -11.41
CA ILE A 63 -14.22 0.57 -10.17
C ILE A 63 -13.57 -0.21 -9.04
N TYR A 64 -13.23 0.52 -7.98
CA TYR A 64 -12.62 0.01 -6.76
C TYR A 64 -13.66 -0.06 -5.66
N THR A 65 -13.53 -1.08 -4.81
CA THR A 65 -14.37 -1.28 -3.64
C THR A 65 -13.63 -0.87 -2.36
N ASP A 66 -14.33 -0.75 -1.23
CA ASP A 66 -13.67 -0.54 0.07
C ASP A 66 -12.61 -1.62 0.41
N LYS A 67 -12.80 -2.86 -0.09
CA LYS A 67 -11.82 -3.94 0.08
C LYS A 67 -10.51 -3.61 -0.64
N ASP A 68 -10.59 -3.04 -1.84
CA ASP A 68 -9.43 -2.61 -2.62
C ASP A 68 -8.73 -1.44 -1.94
N ILE A 69 -9.49 -0.47 -1.41
CA ILE A 69 -8.92 0.63 -0.62
C ILE A 69 -8.21 0.12 0.64
N SER A 70 -8.81 -0.83 1.37
CA SER A 70 -8.18 -1.48 2.53
C SER A 70 -6.87 -2.20 2.14
N ARG A 71 -6.84 -2.86 0.98
CA ARG A 71 -5.65 -3.51 0.44
C ARG A 71 -4.57 -2.50 0.06
N LEU A 72 -4.94 -1.39 -0.57
CA LEU A 72 -4.01 -0.30 -0.89
C LEU A 72 -3.37 0.31 0.35
N ARG A 73 -4.17 0.58 1.40
CA ARG A 73 -3.65 1.08 2.69
C ARG A 73 -2.69 0.08 3.34
N PHE A 74 -2.94 -1.22 3.21
CA PHE A 74 -2.03 -2.26 3.66
C PHE A 74 -0.69 -2.20 2.92
N ILE A 75 -0.72 -2.14 1.58
CA ILE A 75 0.47 -2.02 0.73
C ILE A 75 1.30 -0.79 1.14
N GLN A 76 0.65 0.38 1.27
CA GLN A 76 1.33 1.61 1.67
C GLN A 76 2.01 1.52 3.02
N ARG A 77 1.35 0.91 4.01
CA ARG A 77 1.92 0.76 5.35
C ARG A 77 3.13 -0.18 5.34
N ALA A 78 3.06 -1.25 4.56
CA ALA A 78 4.19 -2.17 4.41
C ALA A 78 5.36 -1.52 3.65
N GLN A 79 5.10 -0.72 2.61
CA GLN A 79 6.17 0.06 1.94
C GLN A 79 6.84 1.05 2.90
N LYS A 80 6.09 1.71 3.78
CA LYS A 80 6.66 2.60 4.81
C LYS A 80 7.55 1.86 5.80
N MET A 81 7.36 0.56 5.97
CA MET A 81 8.21 -0.33 6.77
C MET A 81 9.35 -0.94 5.95
N ASN A 82 9.60 -0.43 4.74
CA ASN A 82 10.66 -0.86 3.85
C ASN A 82 10.55 -2.32 3.38
N PHE A 83 9.33 -2.88 3.37
CA PHE A 83 9.08 -4.14 2.67
C PHE A 83 9.09 -3.90 1.15
N SER A 84 9.80 -4.76 0.44
CA SER A 84 9.80 -4.86 -1.02
C SER A 84 8.43 -5.30 -1.53
N LEU A 85 8.15 -5.05 -2.81
CA LEU A 85 6.88 -5.44 -3.44
C LEU A 85 6.65 -6.96 -3.39
N ALA A 86 7.72 -7.76 -3.45
CA ALA A 86 7.65 -9.22 -3.33
C ALA A 86 7.26 -9.66 -1.91
N GLU A 87 7.88 -9.07 -0.88
CA GLU A 87 7.52 -9.33 0.52
C GLU A 87 6.08 -8.89 0.81
N ILE A 88 5.65 -7.76 0.25
CA ILE A 88 4.27 -7.28 0.37
C ILE A 88 3.28 -8.25 -0.28
N ALA A 89 3.61 -8.82 -1.44
CA ALA A 89 2.78 -9.84 -2.07
C ALA A 89 2.63 -11.07 -1.15
N SER A 90 3.74 -11.55 -0.55
CA SER A 90 3.71 -12.63 0.44
C SER A 90 2.83 -12.29 1.65
N LEU A 91 2.97 -11.08 2.21
CA LEU A 91 2.14 -10.59 3.31
C LEU A 91 0.65 -10.53 2.94
N LEU A 92 0.33 -10.16 1.70
CA LEU A 92 -1.05 -10.12 1.23
C LEU A 92 -1.66 -11.52 1.11
N THR A 93 -0.90 -12.52 0.67
CA THR A 93 -1.33 -13.93 0.68
C THR A 93 -1.51 -14.44 2.12
N MET A 94 -0.58 -14.11 3.01
CA MET A 94 -0.65 -14.47 4.43
C MET A 94 -1.88 -13.87 5.13
N ARG A 95 -2.31 -12.68 4.72
CA ARG A 95 -3.50 -12.01 5.24
C ARG A 95 -4.80 -12.77 4.97
N GLU A 96 -4.85 -13.59 3.92
CA GLU A 96 -6.05 -14.38 3.57
C GLU A 96 -6.21 -15.61 4.47
N ALA A 97 -5.12 -16.11 5.06
CA ALA A 97 -5.12 -17.27 5.98
C ALA A 97 -4.26 -17.02 7.23
N PRO A 98 -4.66 -16.07 8.11
CA PRO A 98 -3.80 -15.54 9.17
C PRO A 98 -3.34 -16.60 10.19
N GLN A 99 -4.16 -17.61 10.48
CA GLN A 99 -3.82 -18.65 11.46
C GLN A 99 -2.65 -19.54 10.99
N ARG A 100 -2.56 -19.81 9.69
CA ARG A 100 -1.49 -20.62 9.11
C ARG A 100 -0.24 -19.78 8.82
N ALA A 101 -0.39 -18.47 8.73
CA ALA A 101 0.67 -17.55 8.35
C ALA A 101 1.43 -16.92 9.53
N ARG A 102 0.98 -17.10 10.78
CA ARG A 102 1.52 -16.40 11.95
C ARG A 102 3.05 -16.52 12.08
N ASN A 103 3.60 -17.72 11.89
CA ASN A 103 5.04 -17.95 12.00
C ASN A 103 5.80 -17.26 10.87
N ASN A 104 5.33 -17.40 9.63
CA ASN A 104 5.98 -16.80 8.46
C ASN A 104 5.93 -15.26 8.51
N VAL A 105 4.81 -14.68 8.94
CA VAL A 105 4.68 -13.22 9.14
C VAL A 105 5.66 -12.74 10.21
N ARG A 106 5.78 -13.49 11.32
CA ARG A 106 6.70 -13.16 12.41
C ARG A 106 8.15 -13.21 11.91
N GLU A 107 8.55 -14.27 11.22
CA GLU A 107 9.89 -14.43 10.66
C GLU A 107 10.24 -13.30 9.69
N LEU A 108 9.37 -13.03 8.72
CA LEU A 108 9.57 -11.96 7.75
C LEU A 108 9.68 -10.57 8.43
N THR A 109 8.87 -10.34 9.45
CA THR A 109 8.91 -9.09 10.23
C THR A 109 10.20 -8.98 11.05
N SER A 110 10.67 -10.08 11.66
CA SER A 110 11.93 -10.13 12.40
C SER A 110 13.13 -9.84 11.50
N MET A 111 13.20 -10.46 10.31
CA MET A 111 14.25 -10.17 9.32
C MET A 111 14.27 -8.69 8.92
N LYS A 112 13.09 -8.09 8.70
CA LYS A 112 13.00 -6.66 8.35
C LYS A 112 13.46 -5.76 9.50
N LEU A 113 13.14 -6.13 10.74
CA LEU A 113 13.61 -5.39 11.91
C LEU A 113 15.13 -5.43 12.01
N GLU A 114 15.74 -6.61 11.85
CA GLU A 114 17.20 -6.77 11.87
C GLU A 114 17.88 -5.94 10.77
N GLU A 115 17.33 -5.91 9.55
CA GLU A 115 17.82 -5.08 8.44
C GLU A 115 17.79 -3.58 8.80
N ILE A 116 16.69 -3.12 9.39
CA ILE A 116 16.52 -1.73 9.82
C ILE A 116 17.50 -1.39 10.95
N GLU A 117 17.67 -2.28 11.93
CA GLU A 117 18.60 -2.09 13.05
C GLU A 117 20.06 -2.02 12.59
N ALA A 118 20.45 -2.88 11.64
CA ALA A 118 21.78 -2.84 11.02
C ALA A 118 22.00 -1.50 10.29
N ARG A 119 21.05 -1.08 9.45
CA ARG A 119 21.14 0.20 8.73
C ARG A 119 21.19 1.40 9.67
N LEU A 120 20.44 1.35 10.77
CA LEU A 120 20.43 2.40 11.78
C LEU A 120 21.77 2.47 12.55
N LYS A 121 22.44 1.33 12.77
CA LYS A 121 23.81 1.31 13.28
C LYS A 121 24.77 2.03 12.32
N ASP A 122 24.71 1.71 11.03
CA ASP A 122 25.59 2.31 10.02
C ASP A 122 25.36 3.82 9.89
N ILE A 123 24.09 4.25 9.82
CA ILE A 123 23.73 5.68 9.75
C ILE A 123 24.19 6.42 11.02
N ARG A 124 24.13 5.79 12.20
CA ARG A 124 24.66 6.39 13.44
C ARG A 124 26.17 6.58 13.39
N THR A 125 26.91 5.62 12.85
CA THR A 125 28.36 5.73 12.66
C THR A 125 28.69 6.91 11.75
N LEU A 126 28.09 6.98 10.57
CA LEU A 126 28.30 8.08 9.62
C LEU A 126 27.92 9.44 10.22
N ARG A 127 26.81 9.51 10.95
CA ARG A 127 26.41 10.74 11.66
C ARG A 127 27.48 11.19 12.66
N ASN A 128 28.04 10.26 13.43
CA ASN A 128 29.06 10.58 14.43
C ASN A 128 30.36 11.07 13.75
N GLU A 129 30.75 10.46 12.63
CA GLU A 129 31.89 10.91 11.83
C GLU A 129 31.67 12.34 11.31
N LEU A 130 30.51 12.63 10.72
CA LEU A 130 30.16 13.98 10.28
C LEU A 130 30.15 14.99 11.43
N GLN A 131 29.67 14.59 12.61
CA GLN A 131 29.72 15.45 13.80
C GLN A 131 31.15 15.75 14.25
N LEU A 132 32.05 14.77 14.21
CA LEU A 132 33.47 14.98 14.52
C LEU A 132 34.11 15.97 13.53
N LEU A 133 33.87 15.78 12.24
CA LEU A 133 34.39 16.67 11.19
C LEU A 133 33.90 18.12 11.38
N LEU A 134 32.61 18.31 11.70
CA LEU A 134 32.06 19.63 11.99
C LEU A 134 32.69 20.28 13.23
N ASN A 135 33.01 19.50 14.27
CA ASN A 135 33.66 20.02 15.48
C ASN A 135 35.11 20.46 15.20
N LEU A 136 35.88 19.65 14.46
CA LEU A 136 37.26 19.96 14.10
C LEU A 136 37.36 21.20 13.21
N CYS A 137 36.39 21.40 12.31
CA CYS A 137 36.34 22.57 11.44
C CYS A 137 36.18 23.89 12.20
N ARG A 138 35.47 23.88 13.34
CA ARG A 138 35.22 25.09 14.14
C ARG A 138 36.46 25.62 14.86
N THR A 139 37.51 24.80 14.98
CA THR A 139 38.68 25.08 15.81
C THR A 139 39.95 25.31 14.99
N SER A 140 39.87 25.37 13.66
CA SER A 140 41.02 25.51 12.77
C SER A 140 41.09 26.90 12.14
N ASP A 141 42.23 27.58 12.32
CA ASP A 141 42.52 28.89 11.70
C ASP A 141 43.34 28.77 10.40
N ALA A 142 43.80 27.56 10.05
CA ALA A 142 44.61 27.28 8.87
C ALA A 142 44.08 26.03 8.14
N GLY A 143 43.28 26.23 7.09
CA GLY A 143 42.74 25.14 6.26
C GLY A 143 41.40 24.57 6.75
N CYS A 144 40.82 23.67 5.95
CA CYS A 144 39.54 23.03 6.24
C CYS A 144 39.77 21.55 6.61
N PRO A 145 39.73 21.19 7.90
CA PRO A 145 39.93 19.81 8.37
C PRO A 145 38.98 18.78 7.74
N ILE A 146 37.81 19.23 7.26
CA ILE A 146 36.82 18.36 6.60
C ILE A 146 37.37 17.86 5.25
N ILE A 147 37.86 18.78 4.41
CA ILE A 147 38.40 18.44 3.09
C ILE A 147 39.66 17.58 3.25
N GLU A 148 40.57 17.98 4.14
CA GLU A 148 41.78 17.20 4.44
C GLU A 148 41.50 15.80 5.00
N SER A 149 40.38 15.61 5.71
CA SER A 149 39.97 14.28 6.18
C SER A 149 39.39 13.44 5.05
N LEU A 150 38.60 14.03 4.15
CA LEU A 150 38.00 13.30 3.02
C LEU A 150 39.05 12.90 1.99
N ASP A 151 40.02 13.79 1.69
CA ASP A 151 41.10 13.52 0.74
C ASP A 151 42.05 12.40 1.23
N ARG A 152 42.15 12.20 2.56
CA ARG A 152 42.94 11.09 3.13
C ARG A 152 42.30 9.72 2.94
N HIS A 153 41.01 9.64 2.61
CA HIS A 153 40.25 8.39 2.57
C HIS A 153 40.16 7.72 1.18
N GLU A 154 40.73 8.30 0.12
CA GLU A 154 40.76 7.69 -1.23
C GLU A 154 41.89 6.66 -1.45
N ASN A 155 42.77 6.40 -0.47
CA ASN A 155 43.96 5.56 -0.62
C ASN A 155 43.97 4.25 0.19
N ARG A 156 42.82 3.59 0.37
CA ARG A 156 42.78 2.25 0.97
C ARG A 156 41.84 1.28 0.28
#